data_AF-A0A7Y2GPG7-F1
#
_entry.id   AF-A0A7Y2GPG7-F1
#
_cell.length_a   1.000
_cell.length_b   1.000
_cell.length_c   1.000
_cell.angle_alpha   90.00
_cell.angle_beta   90.00
_cell.angle_gamma   90.00
#
_symmetry.space_group_name_H-M   'P 1'
#
loop_
_entity.id
_entity.type
_entity.pdbx_description
1 polymer ?
#
loop_
_entity_poly.entity_id
_entity_poly.type
_entity_poly.pdbx_seq_one_letter_code
_entity_poly.pdbx_strand_id
1 'polypeptide(L)' 'GIAREDFAGMIGTATETAIRTLSDFKDEGLITTDHGRRIIILDKAGLSKAAETG' A
#
# COMPACT_ATOMS: atom_id res chain seq x y z
N GLY A 1 13.20 7.93 17.34
CA GLY A 1 12.63 8.04 15.99
C GLY A 1 11.56 7.00 15.85
N ILE A 2 10.29 7.42 15.94
CA ILE A 2 9.14 6.52 16.18
C ILE A 2 8.42 6.11 14.89
N ALA A 3 8.84 6.63 13.74
CA ALA A 3 8.05 6.50 12.51
C ALA A 3 8.20 5.19 11.74
N ARG A 4 9.18 4.33 12.07
CA ARG A 4 9.38 3.04 11.39
C ARG A 4 8.66 1.89 12.11
N GLU A 5 8.58 1.94 13.43
CA GLU A 5 7.96 0.89 14.25
C GLU A 5 6.43 0.98 14.23
N ASP A 6 5.87 2.19 14.20
CA ASP A 6 4.42 2.40 14.09
C ASP A 6 3.88 1.96 12.72
N PHE A 7 4.64 2.23 11.65
CA PHE A 7 4.30 1.82 10.29
C PHE A 7 4.41 0.30 10.11
N ALA A 8 5.44 -0.31 10.70
CA ALA A 8 5.60 -1.77 10.73
C ALA A 8 4.54 -2.45 11.60
N GLY A 9 4.04 -1.82 12.66
CA GLY A 9 2.93 -2.33 13.47
C GLY A 9 1.58 -2.26 12.75
N MET A 10 1.35 -1.21 11.95
CA MET A 10 0.13 -1.05 11.15
C MET A 10 0.10 -2.00 9.93
N ILE A 11 1.26 -2.34 9.37
CA ILE A 11 1.42 -3.32 8.27
C ILE A 11 1.73 -4.75 8.79
N GLY A 12 2.01 -4.89 10.09
CA GLY A 12 2.71 -6.03 10.70
C GLY A 12 1.96 -7.35 10.81
N THR A 13 0.70 -7.42 10.36
CA THR A 13 -0.09 -8.66 10.43
C THR A 13 -0.30 -9.32 9.06
N ALA A 14 0.10 -8.69 7.94
CA ALA A 14 -0.10 -9.24 6.58
C ALA A 14 1.12 -9.04 5.66
N THR A 15 2.32 -9.08 6.23
CA THR A 15 3.46 -8.30 5.77
C THR A 15 3.94 -8.62 4.34
N GLU A 16 4.17 -9.86 3.92
CA GLU A 16 4.73 -10.08 2.57
C GLU A 16 3.70 -9.98 1.44
N THR A 17 2.54 -10.62 1.61
CA THR A 17 1.50 -10.61 0.58
C THR A 17 0.93 -9.20 0.40
N ALA A 18 0.62 -8.49 1.49
CA ALA A 18 0.10 -7.13 1.41
C ALA A 18 1.17 -6.15 0.92
N ILE A 19 2.45 -6.28 1.33
CA ILE A 19 3.52 -5.42 0.81
C ILE A 19 3.74 -5.67 -0.69
N ARG A 20 3.66 -6.92 -1.14
CA ARG A 20 3.79 -7.25 -2.56
C ARG A 20 2.65 -6.64 -3.37
N THR A 21 1.41 -6.78 -2.91
CA THR A 21 0.24 -6.16 -3.54
C THR A 21 0.32 -4.63 -3.55
N LEU A 22 0.75 -4.00 -2.45
CA LEU A 22 0.97 -2.55 -2.41
C LEU A 22 2.10 -2.09 -3.34
N SER A 23 3.11 -2.94 -3.55
CA SER A 23 4.20 -2.67 -4.49
C SER A 23 3.73 -2.78 -5.94
N ASP A 24 2.91 -3.79 -6.26
CA ASP A 24 2.25 -3.96 -7.56
C ASP A 24 1.38 -2.73 -7.89
N PHE A 25 0.52 -2.32 -6.95
CA PHE A 25 -0.32 -1.13 -7.10
C PHE A 25 0.48 0.16 -7.27
N LYS A 26 1.70 0.22 -6.73
CA LYS A 26 2.58 1.36 -6.94
C LYS A 26 3.22 1.35 -8.32
N ASP A 27 3.61 0.17 -8.81
CA ASP A 27 4.19 -0.02 -10.15
C ASP A 27 3.16 0.25 -11.25
N GLU A 28 1.92 -0.20 -11.04
CA GLU A 28 0.77 0.09 -11.91
C GLU A 28 0.29 1.55 -11.85
N GLY A 29 0.85 2.36 -10.95
CA GLY A 29 0.49 3.78 -10.79
C GLY A 29 -0.87 4.02 -10.12
N LEU A 30 -1.44 3.00 -9.44
CA LEU A 30 -2.70 3.09 -8.70
C LEU A 30 -2.52 3.83 -7.37
N ILE A 31 -1.38 3.64 -6.71
CA ILE A 31 -1.01 4.30 -5.45
C ILE A 31 0.42 4.87 -5.50
N THR A 32 0.70 5.84 -4.64
CA THR A 32 2.07 6.30 -4.36
C THR A 32 2.29 6.45 -2.86
N THR A 33 3.55 6.60 -2.46
CA THR A 33 3.92 6.75 -1.05
C THR A 33 4.71 8.02 -0.82
N ASP A 34 4.20 8.89 0.06
CA ASP A 34 4.89 10.09 0.52
C ASP A 34 5.82 9.71 1.67
N HIS A 35 7.13 9.71 1.38
CA HIS A 35 8.20 9.34 2.32
C HIS A 35 8.02 7.98 3.02
N GLY A 36 7.28 7.06 2.41
CA GLY A 36 6.98 5.74 2.99
C GLY A 36 6.15 5.76 4.26
N ARG A 37 5.53 6.90 4.61
CA ARG A 37 4.69 7.06 5.80
C ARG A 37 3.23 7.32 5.49
N ARG A 38 2.90 7.69 4.26
CA ARG A 38 1.53 7.93 3.83
C ARG A 38 1.31 7.32 2.47
N ILE A 39 0.27 6.49 2.36
CA ILE A 39 -0.20 5.96 1.08
C ILE A 39 -1.15 7.00 0.49
N ILE A 40 -0.89 7.40 -0.75
CA ILE A 40 -1.71 8.33 -1.52
C ILE A 40 -2.32 7.52 -2.65
N ILE A 41 -3.64 7.53 -2.75
CA ILE A 41 -4.36 6.87 -3.84
C ILE A 41 -4.36 7.81 -5.04
N LEU A 42 -3.81 7.34 -6.16
CA LEU A 42 -3.78 8.07 -7.42
C LEU A 42 -5.01 7.73 -8.27
N ASP A 43 -5.39 6.44 -8.28
CA ASP A 43 -6.55 5.96 -9.04
C ASP A 43 -7.46 5.06 -8.18
N LYS A 44 -8.55 5.63 -7.69
CA LYS A 44 -9.56 4.88 -6.92
C LYS A 44 -10.32 3.85 -7.76
N ALA A 45 -10.53 4.10 -9.05
CA ALA A 45 -11.33 3.23 -9.90
C ALA A 45 -10.58 1.95 -10.26
N GLY A 46 -9.29 2.08 -10.60
CA GLY A 46 -8.37 0.96 -10.78
C GLY A 46 -8.19 0.15 -9.51
N LEU A 47 -8.08 0.82 -8.35
CA LEU A 47 -7.99 0.14 -7.05
C LEU A 47 -9.26 -0.66 -6.71
N SER A 48 -10.45 -0.13 -7.03
CA SER A 48 -11.72 -0.85 -6.83
C SER A 48 -11.76 -2.13 -7.66
N LYS A 49 -11.40 -2.04 -8.95
CA LYS A 49 -11.31 -3.23 -9.81
C LYS A 49 -10.31 -4.26 -9.29
N ALA A 50 -9.14 -3.81 -8.84
CA ALA A 50 -8.13 -4.70 -8.28
C ALA A 50 -8.61 -5.40 -7.00
N ALA A 51 -9.45 -4.74 -6.19
CA ALA A 51 -10.06 -5.31 -4.98
C ALA A 51 -11.26 -6.23 -5.28
N GLU A 52 -12.00 -5.99 -6.37
CA GLU A 52 -13.16 -6.79 -6.77
C GLU A 52 -12.79 -8.12 -7.45
N THR A 53 -11.52 -8.33 -7.79
CA THR A 53 -11.04 -9.56 -8.45
C THR A 53 -10.45 -10.59 -7.47
N GLY A 54 -10.70 -10.43 -6.17
CA GLY A 54 -10.25 -11.34 -5.08
C GLY A 54 -11.33 -12.29 -4.58
#